data_AF-A0A672QXP6-F1
#
_entry.id   AF-A0A672QXP6-F1
#
_cell.length_a   1.000
_cell.length_b   1.000
_cell.length_c   1.000
_cell.angle_alpha   90.00
_cell.angle_beta   90.00
_cell.angle_gamma   90.00
#
_symmetry.space_group_name_H-M   'P 1'
#
loop_
_entity.id
_entity.type
_entity.pdbx_description
1 polymer ?
#
loop_
_entity_poly.entity_id
_entity_poly.type
_entity_poly.pdbx_seq_one_letter_code
_entity_poly.pdbx_strand_id
1 'polypeptide(L)'
;VMLRETRIPITKIRADGGVCTNNFIMQLTADLLGRKIERPSHFDMSCLGAAFVAGLGTGYWRNQKELKKLLTTDQHFLPRRSKADWDKGGPYRGVLQSWERALQRSMHWYSQLQHNSYS
;
A
#
# COMPACT_ATOMS: atom_id res chain seq x y z
N VAL A 1 8.46 -8.88 4.79
CA VAL A 1 8.14 -10.23 4.26
C VAL A 1 8.28 -10.24 2.74
N MET A 2 7.41 -9.57 1.97
CA MET A 2 7.47 -9.53 0.50
C MET A 2 8.87 -9.31 -0.11
N LEU A 3 9.60 -8.24 0.23
CA LEU A 3 10.96 -8.00 -0.29
C LEU A 3 11.96 -9.12 0.04
N ARG A 4 11.84 -9.72 1.23
CA ARG A 4 12.73 -10.79 1.70
C ARG A 4 12.48 -12.08 0.92
N GLU A 5 11.21 -12.37 0.63
CA GLU A 5 10.79 -13.59 -0.06
C GLU A 5 11.01 -13.51 -1.57
N THR A 6 10.67 -12.38 -2.20
CA THR A 6 10.78 -12.26 -3.66
C THR A 6 12.20 -11.96 -4.13
N ARG A 7 13.01 -11.29 -3.30
CA ARG A 7 14.31 -10.71 -3.69
C ARG A 7 14.22 -9.76 -4.89
N ILE A 8 13.02 -9.27 -5.22
CA ILE A 8 12.78 -8.34 -6.32
C ILE A 8 12.75 -6.90 -5.76
N PRO A 9 13.53 -5.97 -6.32
CA PRO A 9 13.51 -4.58 -5.87
C PRO A 9 12.17 -3.92 -6.22
N ILE A 10 11.61 -3.17 -5.27
CA ILE A 10 10.45 -2.32 -5.53
C ILE A 10 10.90 -1.13 -6.37
N THR A 11 10.47 -1.08 -7.63
CA THR A 11 10.71 0.02 -8.57
C THR A 11 9.61 1.09 -8.50
N LYS A 12 8.39 0.71 -8.12
CA LYS A 12 7.22 1.59 -8.12
C LYS A 12 6.15 1.09 -7.15
N ILE A 13 5.48 2.02 -6.47
CA ILE A 13 4.32 1.74 -5.62
C ILE A 13 3.13 2.55 -6.14
N ARG A 14 2.04 1.84 -6.45
CA ARG A 14 0.75 2.45 -6.83
C ARG A 14 -0.28 2.06 -5.77
N ALA A 15 -1.05 3.01 -5.30
CA ALA A 15 -2.11 2.81 -4.32
C ALA A 15 -3.48 2.99 -5.00
N ASP A 16 -4.45 2.15 -4.67
CA ASP A 16 -5.81 2.15 -5.24
C ASP A 16 -6.86 1.88 -4.16
N GLY A 17 -8.14 2.13 -4.47
CA GLY A 17 -9.28 1.95 -3.57
C GLY A 17 -9.65 3.20 -2.77
N GLY A 18 -10.81 3.17 -2.12
CA GLY A 18 -11.42 4.35 -1.48
C GLY A 18 -10.54 5.04 -0.44
N VAL A 19 -9.74 4.29 0.33
CA VAL A 19 -8.80 4.85 1.34
C VAL A 19 -7.74 5.75 0.69
N CYS A 20 -7.38 5.50 -0.57
CA CYS A 20 -6.36 6.27 -1.27
C CYS A 20 -6.80 7.71 -1.57
N THR A 21 -8.10 8.02 -1.50
CA THR A 21 -8.59 9.41 -1.61
C THR A 21 -8.08 10.30 -0.46
N ASN A 22 -7.70 9.71 0.67
CA ASN A 22 -7.17 10.44 1.83
C ASN A 22 -5.68 10.77 1.66
N ASN A 23 -5.39 12.04 1.34
CA ASN A 23 -4.02 12.53 1.16
C ASN A 23 -3.14 12.36 2.40
N PHE A 24 -3.69 12.44 3.61
CA PHE A 24 -2.93 12.23 4.84
C PHE A 24 -2.44 10.79 4.94
N ILE A 25 -3.30 9.81 4.66
CA ILE A 25 -2.92 8.39 4.69
C ILE A 25 -1.87 8.09 3.62
N MET A 26 -2.03 8.63 2.40
CA MET A 26 -1.07 8.44 1.32
C MET A 26 0.31 9.05 1.67
N GLN A 27 0.33 10.26 2.22
CA GLN A 27 1.57 10.90 2.63
C GLN A 27 2.22 10.17 3.80
N LEU A 28 1.45 9.76 4.81
CA LEU A 28 1.96 8.97 5.93
C LEU A 28 2.58 7.66 5.43
N THR A 29 1.93 6.98 4.49
CA THR A 29 2.44 5.72 3.93
C THR A 29 3.73 5.95 3.14
N ALA A 30 3.83 7.03 2.36
CA ALA A 30 5.04 7.38 1.63
C ALA A 30 6.20 7.69 2.60
N ASP A 31 5.91 8.43 3.68
CA ASP A 31 6.87 8.75 4.72
C ASP A 31 7.36 7.48 5.44
N LEU A 32 6.44 6.60 5.89
CA LEU A 32 6.74 5.35 6.59
C LEU A 32 7.53 4.35 5.73
N LEU A 33 7.21 4.24 4.44
CA LEU A 33 7.94 3.35 3.52
C LEU A 33 9.25 3.95 3.01
N GLY A 34 9.45 5.27 3.17
CA GLY A 34 10.56 5.99 2.57
C GLY A 34 10.59 5.87 1.04
N ARG A 35 9.42 5.75 0.39
CA ARG A 35 9.28 5.52 -1.05
C ARG A 35 8.16 6.37 -1.65
N LYS A 36 8.32 6.72 -2.93
CA LYS A 36 7.27 7.39 -3.71
C LYS A 36 6.05 6.48 -3.83
N ILE A 37 4.87 7.04 -3.56
CA ILE A 37 3.57 6.42 -3.83
C ILE A 37 2.87 7.22 -4.92
N GLU A 38 2.27 6.51 -5.87
CA GLU A 38 1.46 7.12 -6.93
C GLU A 38 -0.01 6.72 -6.75
N ARG A 39 -0.89 7.72 -6.82
CA ARG A 39 -2.34 7.49 -6.88
C ARG A 39 -2.85 7.75 -8.30
N PRO A 40 -3.48 6.77 -8.97
CA PRO A 40 -4.12 6.98 -10.26
C PRO A 40 -5.34 7.91 -10.14
N SER A 41 -5.73 8.52 -11.26
CA SER A 41 -6.94 9.35 -11.37
C SER A 41 -8.23 8.58 -11.16
N HIS A 42 -8.24 7.31 -11.57
CA HIS A 42 -9.34 6.39 -11.31
C HIS A 42 -8.96 5.49 -10.13
N PHE A 43 -9.76 5.54 -9.06
CA PHE A 43 -9.49 4.88 -7.78
C PHE A 43 -10.16 3.50 -7.63
N ASP A 44 -10.81 2.99 -8.68
CA ASP A 44 -11.30 1.61 -8.76
C ASP A 44 -10.62 0.89 -9.92
N MET A 45 -9.41 0.42 -9.66
CA MET A 45 -8.64 -0.37 -10.61
C MET A 45 -9.21 -1.78 -10.78
N SER A 46 -10.11 -2.22 -9.89
CA SER A 46 -10.75 -3.55 -9.99
C SER A 46 -11.73 -3.56 -11.16
N CYS A 47 -12.65 -2.58 -11.22
CA CYS A 47 -13.56 -2.42 -12.35
C CYS A 47 -12.79 -2.18 -13.66
N LEU A 48 -11.76 -1.34 -13.61
CA LEU A 48 -10.94 -1.02 -14.78
C LEU A 48 -10.19 -2.26 -15.32
N GLY A 49 -9.68 -3.11 -14.43
CA GLY A 49 -9.00 -4.35 -14.79
C GLY A 49 -9.93 -5.33 -15.52
N ALA A 50 -11.15 -5.51 -15.01
CA ALA A 50 -12.17 -6.34 -15.68
C ALA A 50 -12.53 -5.79 -17.06
N ALA A 51 -12.75 -4.48 -17.17
CA ALA A 51 -13.02 -3.82 -18.44
C ALA A 51 -11.87 -3.99 -19.43
N PHE A 52 -10.61 -3.83 -19.00
CA PHE A 52 -9.43 -4.00 -19.85
C PHE A 52 -9.29 -5.42 -20.41
N VAL A 53 -9.50 -6.45 -19.58
CA VAL A 53 -9.45 -7.84 -20.04
C VAL A 53 -10.55 -8.12 -21.05
N ALA A 54 -11.79 -7.73 -20.74
CA ALA A 54 -12.93 -7.91 -21.65
C ALA A 54 -12.73 -7.16 -22.98
N GLY A 55 -12.31 -5.89 -22.92
CA GLY A 55 -12.15 -5.05 -24.11
C GLY A 55 -10.96 -5.45 -24.98
N LEU A 56 -9.90 -6.05 -24.42
CA LEU A 56 -8.87 -6.70 -25.25
C LEU A 56 -9.40 -7.97 -25.90
N GLY A 57 -10.19 -8.77 -25.17
CA GLY A 57 -10.78 -10.01 -25.68
C GLY A 57 -11.78 -9.79 -26.82
N THR A 58 -12.53 -8.69 -26.80
CA THR A 58 -13.50 -8.32 -27.85
C THR A 58 -12.90 -7.47 -28.97
N GLY A 59 -11.64 -7.06 -28.85
CA GLY A 59 -10.98 -6.18 -29.82
C GLY A 59 -11.39 -4.71 -29.74
N TYR A 60 -12.11 -4.30 -28.68
CA TYR A 60 -12.41 -2.89 -28.41
C TYR A 60 -11.13 -2.06 -28.25
N TRP A 61 -10.13 -2.62 -27.56
CA TRP A 61 -8.75 -2.10 -27.58
C TRP A 61 -7.86 -3.05 -28.37
N ARG A 62 -6.95 -2.48 -29.17
CA ARG A 62 -6.10 -3.25 -30.08
C ARG A 62 -4.95 -3.94 -29.37
N ASN A 63 -4.41 -3.33 -28.32
CA ASN A 63 -3.25 -3.84 -27.59
C ASN A 63 -3.04 -3.14 -26.25
N GLN A 64 -2.12 -3.67 -25.45
CA GLN A 64 -1.75 -3.10 -24.14
C GLN A 64 -1.17 -1.67 -24.21
N LYS A 65 -0.63 -1.22 -25.36
CA LYS A 65 -0.13 0.15 -25.48
C LYS A 65 -1.27 1.17 -25.45
N GLU A 66 -2.45 0.82 -25.98
CA GLU A 66 -3.64 1.66 -25.87
C GLU A 66 -4.09 1.78 -24.41
N LEU A 67 -4.14 0.66 -23.68
CA LEU A 67 -4.49 0.65 -22.26
C LEU A 67 -3.52 1.47 -21.40
N LYS A 68 -2.22 1.42 -21.70
CA LYS A 68 -1.21 2.22 -20.98
C LYS A 68 -1.47 3.73 -21.07
N LYS A 69 -2.10 4.21 -22.15
CA LYS A 69 -2.46 5.63 -22.30
C LYS A 69 -3.65 6.03 -21.42
N LEU A 70 -4.49 5.08 -21.02
CA LEU A 70 -5.65 5.30 -20.15
C LEU A 70 -5.23 5.42 -18.67
N LEU A 71 -4.08 4.87 -18.30
CA LEU A 71 -3.56 4.92 -16.94
C LEU A 71 -2.89 6.26 -16.67
N THR A 72 -3.68 7.24 -16.24
CA THR A 72 -3.17 8.56 -15.81
C THR A 72 -2.95 8.58 -14.29
N THR A 73 -1.93 9.35 -13.88
CA THR A 73 -1.63 9.55 -12.45
C THR A 73 -2.26 10.86 -12.01
N ASP A 74 -2.97 10.84 -10.89
CA ASP A 74 -3.53 12.04 -10.26
C ASP A 74 -2.46 12.73 -9.41
N GLN A 75 -1.91 12.00 -8.44
CA GLN A 75 -1.00 12.59 -7.47
C GLN A 75 0.19 11.68 -7.14
N HIS A 76 1.34 12.33 -6.90
CA HIS A 76 2.54 11.72 -6.37
C HIS A 76 2.76 12.14 -4.92
N PHE A 77 3.02 11.17 -4.05
CA PHE A 77 3.39 11.40 -2.66
C PHE A 77 4.86 11.00 -2.50
N LEU A 78 5.71 12.00 -2.26
CA LEU A 78 7.13 11.80 -2.02
C LEU A 78 7.40 11.77 -0.51
N PRO A 79 8.33 10.94 -0.03
CA PRO A 79 8.75 10.98 1.36
C PRO A 79 9.25 12.38 1.70
N ARG A 80 8.69 12.99 2.74
CA ARG A 80 9.09 14.34 3.19
C ARG A 80 10.42 14.37 3.92
N ARG A 81 10.98 13.19 4.22
CA ARG A 81 12.20 13.04 5.02
C ARG A 81 13.18 12.10 4.36
N SER A 82 14.46 12.37 4.60
CA SER A 82 15.55 11.57 4.09
C SER A 82 15.68 10.26 4.87
N LYS A 83 16.37 9.28 4.28
CA LYS A 83 16.74 8.05 4.98
C LYS A 83 17.63 8.33 6.22
N ALA A 84 18.46 9.37 6.15
CA ALA A 84 19.31 9.79 7.27
C ALA A 84 18.48 10.28 8.48
N ASP A 85 17.33 10.91 8.24
CA ASP A 85 16.43 11.35 9.32
C ASP A 85 15.78 10.15 10.03
N TRP A 86 15.52 9.07 9.29
CA TRP A 86 15.03 7.81 9.85
C TRP A 86 16.07 7.15 10.76
N ASP A 87 17.32 7.07 10.31
CA ASP A 87 18.42 6.46 11.05
C ASP A 87 18.70 7.19 12.38
N LYS A 88 18.50 8.51 12.41
CA LYS A 88 18.62 9.35 13.62
C LYS A 88 17.43 9.25 14.60
N GLY A 89 16.48 8.36 14.33
CA GLY A 89 15.30 8.18 15.19
C GLY A 89 14.17 9.15 14.86
N GLY A 90 13.88 9.33 13.56
CA GLY A 90 12.78 10.14 13.05
C GLY A 90 11.44 9.94 13.80
N PRO A 91 10.50 10.88 13.65
CA PRO A 91 9.34 11.06 14.54
C PRO A 91 8.42 9.84 14.62
N TYR A 92 8.46 8.99 13.59
CA TYR A 92 7.64 7.79 13.52
C TYR A 92 8.26 6.59 14.25
N ARG A 93 9.54 6.63 14.64
CA ARG A 93 10.21 5.50 15.31
C ARG A 93 9.51 5.13 16.62
N GLY A 94 9.23 6.10 17.48
CA GLY A 94 8.51 5.87 18.73
C GLY A 94 7.06 5.43 18.52
N VAL A 95 6.41 5.96 17.48
CA VAL A 95 5.03 5.58 17.09
C VAL A 95 4.99 4.14 16.59
N LEU A 96 5.91 3.74 15.70
CA LEU A 96 6.00 2.38 15.18
C LEU A 96 6.32 1.36 16.27
N GLN A 97 7.22 1.68 17.20
CA GLN A 97 7.47 0.82 18.37
C GLN A 97 6.23 0.67 19.25
N SER A 98 5.47 1.74 19.44
CA SER A 98 4.22 1.69 20.21
C SER A 98 3.13 0.89 19.50
N TRP A 99 3.04 1.05 18.17
CA TRP A 99 2.14 0.26 17.32
C TRP A 99 2.50 -1.23 17.37
N GLU A 100 3.79 -1.58 17.28
CA GLU A 100 4.25 -2.97 17.39
C GLU A 100 3.90 -3.57 18.75
N ARG A 101 4.11 -2.83 19.86
CA ARG A 101 3.67 -3.27 21.20
C ARG A 101 2.17 -3.47 21.28
N ALA A 102 1.37 -2.57 20.69
CA ALA A 102 -0.08 -2.71 20.66
C ALA A 102 -0.51 -3.94 19.85
N LEU A 103 0.13 -4.18 18.70
CA LEU A 103 -0.09 -5.37 17.88
C LEU A 103 0.17 -6.65 18.69
N GLN A 104 1.32 -6.74 19.37
CA GLN A 104 1.66 -7.88 20.23
C GLN A 104 0.61 -8.16 21.31
N ARG A 105 0.06 -7.10 21.93
CA ARG A 105 -1.00 -7.23 22.94
C ARG A 105 -2.36 -7.62 22.35
N SER A 106 -2.62 -7.30 21.09
CA SER A 106 -3.85 -7.68 20.39
C SER A 106 -3.83 -9.11 19.84
N MET A 107 -2.66 -9.74 19.79
CA MET A 107 -2.52 -11.12 19.36
C MET A 107 -3.00 -12.10 20.42
N HIS A 108 -3.30 -13.34 20.01
CA HIS A 108 -3.69 -14.45 20.88
C HIS A 108 -4.96 -14.25 21.72
N TRP A 109 -5.80 -13.26 21.36
CA TRP A 109 -7.05 -12.95 22.05
C TRP A 109 -7.94 -14.18 22.29
N TYR A 110 -8.14 -15.01 21.27
CA TYR A 110 -8.97 -16.22 21.37
C TYR A 110 -8.25 -17.42 22.00
N SER A 111 -6.93 -17.51 21.89
CA SER A 111 -6.13 -18.61 22.47
C SER A 111 -6.10 -18.57 24.00
N GLN A 112 -6.36 -17.40 24.60
CA GLN A 112 -6.43 -17.23 26.06
C GLN A 112 -7.78 -17.67 26.66
N LEU A 113 -8.85 -17.73 25.87
CA LEU A 113 -10.20 -18.07 26.35
C LEU A 113 -10.43 -19.58 26.50
N GLN A 114 -9.77 -20.42 25.69
CA GLN A 114 -9.92 -21.87 25.77
C GLN A 114 -9.29 -22.52 27.01
N HIS A 115 -8.44 -21.81 27.75
CA HIS A 115 -7.90 -22.29 29.02
C HIS A 115 -8.82 -22.04 30.22
N ASN A 116 -9.87 -21.23 30.07
CA ASN A 116 -10.77 -20.84 31.17
C ASN A 116 -12.17 -21.46 31.08
N SER A 117 -12.43 -22.39 30.15
CA SER A 117 -13.74 -23.00 29.92
C SER A 117 -13.85 -24.46 30.36
N TYR A 118 -12.83 -25.01 31.03
CA TYR A 118 -12.84 -26.34 31.64
C TYR A 118 -12.29 -26.27 33.07
N SER A 119 -13.07 -25.71 33.99
CA SER A 119 -12.96 -25.91 35.43
C SER A 119 -14.33 -25.78 36.06
#